data_AF-A0A972EAC7-F1
#
_entry.id   AF-A0A972EAC7-F1
#
_cell.length_a   1.000
_cell.length_b   1.000
_cell.length_c   1.000
_cell.angle_alpha   90.00
_cell.angle_beta   90.00
_cell.angle_gamma   90.00
#
_symmetry.space_group_name_H-M   'P 1'
#
loop_
_entity.id
_entity.type
_entity.pdbx_description
1 polymer ?
#
loop_
_entity_poly.entity_id
_entity_poly.type
_entity_poly.pdbx_seq_one_letter_code
_entity_poly.pdbx_strand_id
1 'polypeptide(L)'
;MLSLGDQLPRYLLERQQIWTTVVYTALFSLVFILVSIPFSSDAWFALGASQAFFYTVAFILVAAGVVIASRAMMYRCRTLKNFTLLGYVCWIVLEVVAVALLYTFFTYEGVKAGIIAPGGREAGMVFLSALVYAAVCLCVPFVLCALQAAIRDKDNTIRLMNYGNVVSDKPAVPYTDNRITLFDNNGVLKFSISSDNLYFIESDDNYIKAWYMDSAGEMKQYMLRCRLKTVEDSFADSELVRCHRKYIVNIRKISILKSEKEGYKIDFDIDSIDPIPISKTYEQAVLARFNSR
;
A
#
# COMPACT_ATOMS: atom_id res chain seq x y z
N MET A 1 -4.05 19.43 -11.63
CA MET A 1 -2.69 19.73 -12.13
C MET A 1 -1.73 19.44 -10.98
N LEU A 2 -0.76 18.55 -11.16
CA LEU A 2 0.27 18.28 -10.15
C LEU A 2 1.24 19.47 -10.11
N SER A 3 1.45 20.07 -8.94
CA SER A 3 2.46 21.12 -8.77
C SER A 3 3.85 20.49 -8.57
N LEU A 4 4.90 21.13 -9.08
CA LEU A 4 6.29 20.67 -8.96
C LEU A 4 6.77 20.55 -7.48
N GLY A 5 6.10 21.24 -6.56
CA GLY A 5 6.37 21.18 -5.12
C GLY A 5 5.59 20.11 -4.35
N ASP A 6 4.65 19.41 -4.98
CA ASP A 6 3.79 18.45 -4.29
C ASP A 6 4.57 17.18 -3.87
N GLN A 7 4.06 16.50 -2.85
CA GLN A 7 4.60 15.21 -2.42
C GLN A 7 4.44 14.18 -3.56
N LEU A 8 5.51 13.41 -3.82
CA LEU A 8 5.49 12.41 -4.88
C LEU A 8 4.35 11.39 -4.61
N PRO A 9 3.47 11.14 -5.59
CA PRO A 9 2.40 10.17 -5.43
C PRO A 9 2.95 8.79 -5.05
N ARG A 10 2.38 8.18 -4.01
CA ARG A 10 2.89 6.92 -3.45
C ARG A 10 2.91 5.77 -4.46
N TYR A 11 2.01 5.79 -5.45
CA TYR A 11 1.92 4.75 -6.48
C TYR A 11 3.18 4.69 -7.37
N LEU A 12 3.93 5.78 -7.56
CA LEU A 12 5.16 5.79 -8.36
C LEU A 12 6.33 5.06 -7.67
N LEU A 13 6.27 4.94 -6.35
CA LEU A 13 7.31 4.34 -5.51
C LEU A 13 6.94 2.91 -5.05
N GLU A 14 5.88 2.32 -5.60
CA GLU A 14 5.51 0.94 -5.29
C GLU A 14 6.56 -0.05 -5.78
N ARG A 15 6.78 -1.12 -5.01
CA ARG A 15 7.76 -2.16 -5.35
C ARG A 15 7.49 -2.73 -6.74
N GLN A 16 6.22 -3.01 -7.06
CA GLN A 16 5.82 -3.51 -8.36
C GLN A 16 6.18 -2.52 -9.47
N GLN A 17 5.91 -1.23 -9.28
CA GLN A 17 6.19 -0.18 -10.26
C GLN A 17 7.70 0.00 -10.54
N ILE A 18 8.54 -0.17 -9.53
CA ILE A 18 10.00 -0.11 -9.71
C ILE A 18 10.49 -1.28 -10.55
N TRP A 19 10.01 -2.50 -10.31
CA TRP A 19 10.35 -3.66 -11.15
C TRP A 19 9.83 -3.49 -12.57
N THR A 20 8.60 -3.02 -12.74
CA THR A 20 8.02 -2.74 -14.05
C THR A 20 8.87 -1.73 -14.81
N THR A 21 9.23 -0.59 -14.21
CA THR A 21 10.04 0.43 -14.89
C THR A 21 11.39 -0.09 -15.35
N VAL A 22 12.09 -0.88 -14.53
CA VAL A 22 13.38 -1.51 -14.90
C VAL A 22 13.24 -2.46 -16.09
N VAL A 23 12.20 -3.28 -16.11
CA VAL A 23 11.95 -4.23 -17.22
C VAL A 23 11.61 -3.48 -18.51
N TYR A 24 10.75 -2.46 -18.42
CA TYR A 24 10.36 -1.66 -19.58
C TYR A 24 11.54 -0.84 -20.14
N THR A 25 12.38 -0.24 -19.29
CA THR A 25 13.57 0.48 -19.75
C THR A 25 14.57 -0.46 -20.40
N ALA A 26 14.81 -1.65 -19.82
CA ALA A 26 15.72 -2.63 -20.41
C ALA A 26 15.22 -3.10 -21.78
N LEU A 27 13.94 -3.49 -21.90
CA LEU A 27 13.35 -3.96 -23.16
C LEU A 27 13.32 -2.85 -24.21
N PHE A 28 12.89 -1.65 -23.84
CA PHE A 28 12.87 -0.51 -24.74
C PHE A 28 14.28 -0.14 -25.20
N SER A 29 15.26 -0.11 -24.30
CA SER A 29 16.64 0.22 -24.67
C SER A 29 17.24 -0.79 -25.65
N LEU A 30 16.95 -2.09 -25.47
CA LEU A 30 17.37 -3.14 -26.41
C LEU A 30 16.79 -2.90 -27.80
N VAL A 31 15.47 -2.70 -27.90
CA VAL A 31 14.78 -2.44 -29.17
C VAL A 31 15.28 -1.16 -29.80
N PHE A 32 15.44 -0.09 -29.01
CA PHE A 32 15.88 1.21 -29.48
C PHE A 32 17.31 1.17 -30.00
N ILE A 33 18.23 0.48 -29.31
CA ILE A 33 19.60 0.26 -29.81
C ILE A 33 19.54 -0.50 -31.15
N LEU A 34 18.78 -1.60 -31.23
CA LEU A 34 18.68 -2.41 -32.44
C LEU A 34 18.14 -1.61 -33.64
N VAL A 35 17.12 -0.78 -33.41
CA VAL A 35 16.56 0.11 -34.43
C VAL A 35 17.52 1.24 -34.77
N SER A 36 18.32 1.72 -33.82
CA SER A 36 19.24 2.84 -34.04
C SER A 36 20.50 2.45 -34.80
N ILE A 37 20.95 1.19 -34.73
CA ILE A 37 22.15 0.69 -35.43
C ILE A 37 22.18 1.06 -36.93
N PRO A 38 21.14 0.81 -37.74
CA PRO A 38 21.15 1.17 -39.17
C PRO A 38 21.12 2.69 -39.45
N PHE A 39 20.68 3.52 -38.50
CA PHE A 39 20.53 4.97 -38.69
C PHE A 39 21.63 5.79 -37.99
N SER A 40 22.42 5.18 -37.11
CA SER A 40 23.48 5.86 -36.38
C SER A 40 24.83 5.51 -37.00
N SER A 41 25.37 6.44 -37.78
CA SER A 41 26.74 6.34 -38.30
C SER A 41 27.81 6.36 -37.19
N ASP A 42 27.42 6.76 -35.99
CA ASP A 42 28.31 7.14 -34.89
C ASP A 42 28.27 6.18 -33.72
N ALA A 43 27.28 5.28 -33.71
CA ALA A 43 27.18 4.28 -32.67
C ALA A 43 28.09 3.12 -33.05
N TRP A 44 29.07 2.85 -32.21
CA TRP A 44 29.99 1.73 -32.36
C TRP A 44 29.32 0.37 -32.04
N PHE A 45 27.98 0.33 -31.97
CA PHE A 45 27.22 -0.87 -31.69
C PHE A 45 27.32 -1.87 -32.86
N ALA A 46 28.07 -2.95 -32.65
CA ALA A 46 28.19 -4.05 -33.60
C ALA A 46 27.35 -5.25 -33.15
N LEU A 47 26.69 -5.93 -34.11
CA LEU A 47 25.89 -7.15 -33.93
C LEU A 47 26.62 -8.44 -34.38
N GLY A 48 27.88 -8.35 -34.83
CA GLY A 48 28.66 -9.48 -35.34
C GLY A 48 29.58 -10.11 -34.29
N ALA A 49 30.12 -11.31 -34.55
CA ALA A 49 31.08 -12.00 -33.66
C ALA A 49 32.48 -11.35 -33.69
N SER A 50 32.59 -10.09 -33.25
CA SER A 50 33.82 -9.31 -33.20
C SER A 50 34.09 -8.77 -31.79
N GLN A 51 35.30 -8.30 -31.53
CA GLN A 51 35.66 -7.66 -30.25
C GLN A 51 34.76 -6.48 -29.91
N ALA A 52 34.22 -5.78 -30.92
CA ALA A 52 33.26 -4.71 -30.73
C ALA A 52 31.95 -5.22 -30.10
N PHE A 53 31.46 -6.41 -30.44
CA PHE A 53 30.23 -6.95 -29.84
C PHE A 53 30.39 -7.27 -28.34
N PHE A 54 31.53 -7.82 -27.92
CA PHE A 54 31.76 -8.01 -26.49
C PHE A 54 31.82 -6.68 -25.74
N TYR A 55 32.34 -5.64 -26.39
CA TYR A 55 32.38 -4.29 -25.84
C TYR A 55 30.98 -3.67 -25.70
N THR A 56 30.07 -3.92 -26.66
CA THR A 56 28.69 -3.42 -26.60
C THR A 56 27.90 -4.11 -25.50
N VAL A 57 28.04 -5.44 -25.38
CA VAL A 57 27.43 -6.22 -24.30
C VAL A 57 27.93 -5.74 -22.93
N ALA A 58 29.24 -5.52 -22.79
CA ALA A 58 29.81 -4.99 -21.56
C ALA A 58 29.22 -3.62 -21.18
N PHE A 59 29.10 -2.70 -22.15
CA PHE A 59 28.45 -1.41 -21.93
C PHE A 59 26.99 -1.55 -21.50
N ILE A 60 26.20 -2.38 -22.20
CA ILE A 60 24.77 -2.59 -21.87
C ILE A 60 24.62 -3.14 -20.44
N LEU A 61 25.45 -4.11 -20.05
CA LEU A 61 25.41 -4.69 -18.70
C LEU A 61 25.77 -3.67 -17.62
N VAL A 62 26.81 -2.84 -17.84
CA VAL A 62 27.20 -1.80 -16.88
C VAL A 62 26.12 -0.71 -16.80
N ALA A 63 25.57 -0.27 -17.94
CA ALA A 63 24.50 0.71 -17.99
C ALA A 63 23.24 0.21 -17.26
N ALA A 64 22.84 -1.05 -17.49
CA ALA A 64 21.73 -1.68 -16.78
C ALA A 64 22.02 -1.75 -15.27
N GLY A 65 23.24 -2.10 -14.87
CA GLY A 65 23.67 -2.10 -13.47
C GLY A 65 23.54 -0.73 -12.81
N VAL A 66 23.95 0.35 -13.48
CA VAL A 66 23.81 1.73 -12.99
C VAL A 66 22.33 2.11 -12.81
N VAL A 67 21.47 1.79 -13.77
CA VAL A 67 20.02 2.03 -13.68
C VAL A 67 19.40 1.25 -12.52
N ILE A 68 19.72 -0.04 -12.38
CA ILE A 68 19.22 -0.89 -11.29
C ILE A 68 19.69 -0.35 -9.93
N ALA A 69 20.96 0.03 -9.81
CA ALA A 69 21.52 0.61 -8.59
C ALA A 69 20.84 1.95 -8.24
N SER A 70 20.64 2.82 -9.24
CA SER A 70 19.91 4.09 -9.10
C SER A 70 18.48 3.87 -8.57
N ARG A 71 17.76 2.88 -9.11
CA ARG A 71 16.41 2.51 -8.66
C ARG A 71 16.39 1.88 -7.27
N ALA A 72 17.36 1.04 -6.94
CA ALA A 72 17.50 0.47 -5.60
C ALA A 72 17.81 1.56 -4.55
N MET A 73 18.64 2.55 -4.91
CA MET A 73 18.92 3.71 -4.07
C MET A 73 17.67 4.56 -3.86
N MET A 74 16.90 4.83 -4.94
CA MET A 74 15.61 5.53 -4.84
C MET A 74 14.63 4.81 -3.91
N TYR A 75 14.55 3.47 -3.98
CA TYR A 75 13.72 2.68 -3.07
C TYR A 75 14.14 2.83 -1.61
N ARG A 76 15.45 2.85 -1.32
CA ARG A 76 15.96 3.07 0.05
C ARG A 76 15.69 4.49 0.53
N CYS A 77 15.79 5.49 -0.34
CA CYS A 77 15.51 6.89 -0.01
C CYS A 77 14.01 7.18 0.22
N ARG A 78 13.10 6.24 -0.10
CA ARG A 78 11.64 6.37 0.14
C ARG A 78 11.28 6.62 1.61
N THR A 79 12.08 6.14 2.56
CA THR A 79 11.81 6.30 4.01
C THR A 79 12.17 7.69 4.53
N LEU A 80 12.88 8.51 3.76
CA LEU A 80 13.12 9.91 4.10
C LEU A 80 11.81 10.68 3.84
N LYS A 81 11.14 11.09 4.92
CA LYS A 81 9.99 12.02 4.88
C LYS A 81 10.40 13.21 3.99
N ASN A 82 9.62 13.47 2.92
CA ASN A 82 9.71 14.64 2.01
C ASN A 82 10.34 14.43 0.62
N PHE A 83 10.15 13.27 -0.02
CA PHE A 83 10.51 13.16 -1.45
C PHE A 83 9.49 13.94 -2.32
N THR A 84 9.91 15.07 -2.87
CA THR A 84 9.10 15.97 -3.71
C THR A 84 9.12 15.54 -5.18
N LEU A 85 8.13 15.98 -5.97
CA LEU A 85 8.09 15.75 -7.41
C LEU A 85 9.34 16.30 -8.12
N LEU A 86 9.83 17.47 -7.70
CA LEU A 86 11.05 18.06 -8.23
C LEU A 86 12.29 17.18 -7.94
N GLY A 87 12.40 16.63 -6.74
CA GLY A 87 13.48 15.70 -6.38
C GLY A 87 13.49 14.46 -7.27
N TYR A 88 12.31 13.97 -7.64
CA TYR A 88 12.16 12.84 -8.56
C TYR A 88 12.59 13.17 -10.00
N VAL A 89 12.17 14.32 -10.53
CA VAL A 89 12.58 14.78 -11.87
C VAL A 89 14.10 15.00 -11.92
N CYS A 90 14.67 15.64 -10.90
CA CYS A 90 16.12 15.80 -10.78
C CYS A 90 16.84 14.44 -10.76
N TRP A 91 16.27 13.43 -10.09
CA TRP A 91 16.83 12.09 -10.09
C TRP A 91 16.88 11.45 -11.49
N ILE A 92 15.80 11.57 -12.26
CA ILE A 92 15.73 11.06 -13.64
C ILE A 92 16.76 11.78 -14.52
N VAL A 93 16.89 13.09 -14.39
CA VAL A 93 17.90 13.87 -15.12
C VAL A 93 19.31 13.40 -14.77
N LEU A 94 19.61 13.19 -13.48
CA LEU A 94 20.90 12.68 -13.03
C LEU A 94 21.19 11.30 -13.63
N GLU A 95 20.20 10.42 -13.68
CA GLU A 95 20.32 9.10 -14.28
C GLU A 95 20.64 9.16 -15.79
N VAL A 96 19.96 10.05 -16.53
CA VAL A 96 20.26 10.29 -17.95
C VAL A 96 21.70 10.79 -18.14
N VAL A 97 22.13 11.76 -17.33
CA VAL A 97 23.50 12.29 -17.38
C VAL A 97 24.52 11.20 -17.05
N ALA A 98 24.24 10.35 -16.05
CA ALA A 98 25.13 9.25 -15.67
C ALA A 98 25.33 8.23 -16.81
N VAL A 99 24.24 7.85 -17.49
CA VAL A 99 24.32 6.94 -18.65
C VAL A 99 25.05 7.59 -19.83
N ALA A 100 24.82 8.89 -20.08
CA ALA A 100 25.53 9.62 -21.12
C ALA A 100 27.04 9.72 -20.85
N LEU A 101 27.44 10.03 -19.61
CA LEU A 101 28.85 10.04 -19.19
C LEU A 101 29.48 8.66 -19.33
N LEU A 102 28.77 7.60 -18.95
CA LEU A 102 29.23 6.23 -19.10
C LEU A 102 29.48 5.88 -20.58
N TYR A 103 28.57 6.27 -21.48
CA TYR A 103 28.75 6.06 -22.92
C TYR A 103 29.97 6.81 -23.46
N THR A 104 30.16 8.08 -23.08
CA THR A 104 31.33 8.87 -23.50
C THR A 104 32.63 8.25 -22.99
N PHE A 105 32.65 7.76 -21.75
CA PHE A 105 33.80 7.06 -21.17
C PHE A 105 34.14 5.79 -21.95
N PHE A 106 33.14 4.93 -22.21
CA PHE A 106 33.33 3.72 -23.01
C PHE A 106 33.78 4.04 -24.44
N THR A 107 33.27 5.11 -25.04
CA THR A 107 33.68 5.52 -26.38
C THR A 107 35.16 5.92 -26.40
N TYR A 108 35.63 6.69 -25.41
CA TYR A 108 37.03 7.10 -25.33
C TYR A 108 37.99 5.94 -25.05
N GLU A 109 37.64 5.05 -24.11
CA GLU A 109 38.44 3.86 -23.83
C GLU A 109 38.46 2.88 -25.02
N GLY A 110 37.35 2.75 -25.76
CA GLY A 110 37.29 1.91 -26.95
C GLY A 110 38.11 2.46 -28.12
N VAL A 111 38.22 3.78 -28.25
CA VAL A 111 39.11 4.44 -29.23
C VAL A 111 40.58 4.25 -28.84
N LYS A 112 40.94 4.40 -27.55
CA LYS A 112 42.30 4.12 -27.07
C LYS A 112 42.72 2.66 -27.27
N ALA A 113 41.80 1.73 -27.05
CA ALA A 113 42.03 0.31 -27.22
C ALA A 113 42.09 -0.13 -28.70
N GLY A 114 41.84 0.77 -29.66
CA GLY A 114 41.82 0.46 -31.09
C GLY A 114 40.62 -0.38 -31.54
N ILE A 115 39.62 -0.54 -30.68
CA ILE A 115 38.40 -1.33 -30.95
C ILE A 115 37.42 -0.50 -31.79
N ILE A 116 37.40 0.82 -31.58
CA ILE A 116 36.52 1.77 -32.25
C ILE A 116 37.35 2.66 -33.17
N ALA A 117 36.90 2.86 -34.40
CA ALA A 117 37.56 3.78 -35.33
C ALA A 117 37.56 5.21 -34.76
N PRO A 118 38.68 5.94 -34.80
CA PRO A 118 38.74 7.32 -34.33
C PRO A 118 37.93 8.22 -35.28
N GLY A 119 36.63 8.35 -35.01
CA GLY A 119 35.84 9.43 -35.57
C GLY A 119 36.25 10.69 -34.84
N GLY A 120 37.08 11.54 -35.47
CA GLY A 120 37.75 12.71 -34.89
C GLY A 120 36.84 13.83 -34.34
N ARG A 121 35.90 13.46 -33.47
CA ARG A 121 34.92 14.31 -32.81
C ARG A 121 35.41 14.62 -31.41
N GLU A 122 35.19 15.86 -31.01
CA GLU A 122 35.45 16.29 -29.64
C GLU A 122 34.55 15.53 -28.65
N ALA A 123 35.08 15.28 -27.46
CA ALA A 123 34.37 14.55 -26.41
C ALA A 123 32.99 15.17 -26.07
N GLY A 124 32.86 16.50 -26.21
CA GLY A 124 31.61 17.23 -25.97
C GLY A 124 30.50 16.87 -26.96
N MET A 125 30.81 16.70 -28.25
CA MET A 125 29.82 16.31 -29.26
C MET A 125 29.33 14.87 -29.02
N VAL A 126 30.26 13.96 -28.68
CA VAL A 126 29.92 12.57 -28.34
C VAL A 126 29.01 12.53 -27.11
N PHE A 127 29.31 13.33 -26.09
CA PHE A 127 28.46 13.45 -24.90
C PHE A 127 27.07 13.99 -25.21
N LEU A 128 26.95 15.03 -26.03
CA LEU A 128 25.65 15.61 -26.38
C LEU A 128 24.79 14.61 -27.17
N SER A 129 25.37 13.92 -28.15
CA SER A 129 24.69 12.84 -28.87
C SER A 129 24.25 11.71 -27.92
N ALA A 130 25.14 11.28 -27.02
CA ALA A 130 24.82 10.26 -26.02
C ALA A 130 23.70 10.69 -25.07
N LEU A 131 23.65 11.97 -24.70
CA LEU A 131 22.61 12.53 -23.86
C LEU A 131 21.24 12.48 -24.53
N VAL A 132 21.16 12.77 -25.83
CA VAL A 132 19.90 12.65 -26.59
C VAL A 132 19.43 11.19 -26.63
N TYR A 133 20.32 10.24 -26.97
CA TYR A 133 19.96 8.82 -27.01
C TYR A 133 19.58 8.27 -25.63
N ALA A 134 20.33 8.62 -24.58
CA ALA A 134 20.04 8.23 -23.20
C ALA A 134 18.70 8.81 -22.72
N ALA A 135 18.41 10.08 -23.05
CA ALA A 135 17.14 10.72 -22.72
C ALA A 135 15.97 9.98 -23.38
N VAL A 136 16.06 9.63 -24.67
CA VAL A 136 14.99 8.86 -25.34
C VAL A 136 14.84 7.48 -24.70
N CYS A 137 15.94 6.75 -24.47
CA CYS A 137 15.92 5.42 -23.87
C CYS A 137 15.30 5.38 -22.46
N LEU A 138 15.52 6.41 -21.65
CA LEU A 138 15.06 6.42 -20.26
C LEU A 138 13.71 7.14 -20.11
N CYS A 139 13.51 8.30 -20.73
CA CYS A 139 12.31 9.10 -20.55
C CYS A 139 11.07 8.48 -21.19
N VAL A 140 11.18 7.83 -22.36
CA VAL A 140 10.01 7.25 -23.02
C VAL A 140 9.39 6.12 -22.19
N PRO A 141 10.12 5.08 -21.77
CA PRO A 141 9.57 4.03 -20.92
C PRO A 141 9.10 4.57 -19.56
N PHE A 142 9.80 5.59 -19.06
CA PHE A 142 9.45 6.25 -17.82
C PHE A 142 8.06 6.88 -17.87
N VAL A 143 7.78 7.68 -18.91
CA VAL A 143 6.47 8.31 -19.12
C VAL A 143 5.39 7.25 -19.33
N LEU A 144 5.64 6.21 -20.11
CA LEU A 144 4.69 5.11 -20.32
C LEU A 144 4.33 4.41 -19.01
N CYS A 145 5.32 4.08 -18.18
CA CYS A 145 5.10 3.46 -16.88
C CYS A 145 4.33 4.40 -15.93
N ALA A 146 4.67 5.69 -15.91
CA ALA A 146 3.98 6.69 -15.10
C ALA A 146 2.50 6.82 -15.51
N LEU A 147 2.22 6.81 -16.82
CA LEU A 147 0.86 6.82 -17.35
C LEU A 147 0.09 5.55 -16.97
N GLN A 148 0.69 4.37 -17.14
CA GLN A 148 0.08 3.11 -16.73
C GLN A 148 -0.24 3.08 -15.23
N ALA A 149 0.67 3.58 -14.40
CA ALA A 149 0.42 3.69 -12.96
C ALA A 149 -0.70 4.68 -12.65
N ALA A 150 -0.75 5.82 -13.34
CA ALA A 150 -1.83 6.79 -13.18
C ALA A 150 -3.19 6.23 -13.61
N ILE A 151 -3.24 5.41 -14.68
CA ILE A 151 -4.46 4.70 -15.11
C ILE A 151 -4.86 3.67 -14.06
N ARG A 152 -3.92 2.85 -13.59
CA ARG A 152 -4.19 1.81 -12.57
C ARG A 152 -4.68 2.40 -11.25
N ASP A 153 -4.13 3.54 -10.85
CA ASP A 153 -4.57 4.27 -9.65
C ASP A 153 -6.00 4.82 -9.81
N LYS A 154 -6.34 5.37 -10.99
CA LYS A 154 -7.71 5.77 -11.32
C LYS A 154 -8.66 4.58 -11.33
N ASP A 155 -8.27 3.46 -11.94
CA ASP A 155 -9.08 2.24 -11.98
C ASP A 155 -9.30 1.68 -10.57
N ASN A 156 -8.27 1.68 -9.71
CA ASN A 156 -8.40 1.28 -8.32
C ASN A 156 -9.32 2.23 -7.54
N THR A 157 -9.21 3.54 -7.78
CA THR A 157 -10.08 4.54 -7.16
C THR A 157 -11.53 4.34 -7.59
N ILE A 158 -11.77 4.15 -8.90
CA ILE A 158 -13.09 3.83 -9.45
C ILE A 158 -13.60 2.51 -8.91
N ARG A 159 -12.75 1.48 -8.80
CA ARG A 159 -13.11 0.18 -8.21
C ARG A 159 -13.51 0.33 -6.76
N LEU A 160 -12.81 1.15 -5.96
CA LEU A 160 -13.17 1.40 -4.55
C LEU A 160 -14.49 2.17 -4.44
N MET A 161 -14.71 3.16 -5.32
CA MET A 161 -15.98 3.89 -5.42
C MET A 161 -17.13 2.98 -5.87
N ASN A 162 -16.86 2.11 -6.84
CA ASN A 162 -17.82 1.12 -7.34
C ASN A 162 -18.00 -0.06 -6.39
N TYR A 163 -17.02 -0.39 -5.53
CA TYR A 163 -17.18 -1.40 -4.48
C TYR A 163 -18.17 -0.92 -3.41
N GLY A 164 -18.29 0.39 -3.22
CA GLY A 164 -19.38 1.00 -2.47
C GLY A 164 -20.75 0.91 -3.18
N ASN A 165 -20.76 0.68 -4.50
CA ASN A 165 -21.95 0.64 -5.36
C ASN A 165 -22.21 -0.74 -6.02
N VAL A 166 -21.44 -1.79 -5.71
CA VAL A 166 -21.74 -3.15 -6.18
C VAL A 166 -22.90 -3.67 -5.35
N VAL A 167 -24.08 -3.46 -5.90
CA VAL A 167 -25.30 -4.15 -5.51
C VAL A 167 -25.03 -5.65 -5.62
N SER A 168 -24.69 -6.28 -4.49
CA SER A 168 -24.82 -7.72 -4.34
C SER A 168 -26.28 -8.07 -4.59
N ASP A 169 -26.59 -9.12 -5.34
CA ASP A 169 -27.93 -9.69 -5.55
C ASP A 169 -28.57 -10.28 -4.25
N LYS A 170 -28.04 -9.89 -3.09
CA LYS A 170 -28.64 -10.16 -1.79
C LYS A 170 -29.37 -8.88 -1.39
N PRO A 171 -30.66 -8.96 -0.98
CA PRO A 171 -31.44 -7.77 -0.67
C PRO A 171 -30.66 -6.86 0.28
N ALA A 172 -30.56 -5.59 -0.10
CA ALA A 172 -29.83 -4.56 0.62
C ALA A 172 -30.41 -4.40 2.04
N VAL A 173 -29.77 -5.04 3.01
CA VAL A 173 -29.87 -4.61 4.40
C VAL A 173 -29.07 -3.29 4.46
N PRO A 174 -29.66 -2.18 4.93
CA PRO A 174 -28.97 -0.90 4.98
C PRO A 174 -27.63 -1.05 5.69
N TYR A 175 -26.53 -0.73 4.99
CA TYR A 175 -25.18 -0.76 5.54
C TYR A 175 -25.04 0.42 6.51
N THR A 176 -25.57 0.27 7.72
CA THR A 176 -25.11 1.04 8.86
C THR A 176 -23.68 0.58 9.12
N ASP A 177 -22.70 1.49 8.97
CA ASP A 177 -21.32 1.25 9.38
C ASP A 177 -21.29 1.12 10.90
N ASN A 178 -21.74 -0.02 11.41
CA ASN A 178 -21.96 -0.30 12.83
C ASN A 178 -20.61 -0.68 13.45
N ARG A 179 -19.63 0.23 13.39
CA ARG A 179 -18.31 0.06 14.02
C ARG A 179 -18.36 0.65 15.42
N ILE A 180 -18.05 -0.18 16.41
CA ILE A 180 -17.97 0.17 17.82
C ILE A 180 -16.58 0.75 18.09
N THR A 181 -16.54 2.02 18.44
CA THR A 181 -15.32 2.82 18.63
C THR A 181 -15.09 3.12 20.12
N LEU A 182 -14.14 2.42 20.75
CA LEU A 182 -13.83 2.64 22.16
C LEU A 182 -12.89 3.84 22.33
N PHE A 183 -13.36 4.82 23.12
CA PHE A 183 -12.62 6.01 23.51
C PHE A 183 -11.96 5.82 24.89
N ASP A 184 -10.77 6.40 25.03
CA ASP A 184 -10.11 6.58 26.33
C ASP A 184 -10.80 7.69 27.14
N ASN A 185 -10.51 7.80 28.44
CA ASN A 185 -11.06 8.85 29.32
C ASN A 185 -10.77 10.29 28.83
N ASN A 186 -9.77 10.46 27.94
CA ASN A 186 -9.40 11.74 27.33
C ASN A 186 -10.08 11.99 25.96
N GLY A 187 -11.03 11.14 25.54
CA GLY A 187 -11.72 11.27 24.25
C GLY A 187 -10.89 10.84 23.03
N VAL A 188 -9.72 10.23 23.23
CA VAL A 188 -8.89 9.71 22.14
C VAL A 188 -9.37 8.32 21.75
N LEU A 189 -9.64 8.10 20.47
CA LEU A 189 -9.99 6.79 19.92
C LEU A 189 -8.81 5.81 20.09
N LYS A 190 -9.01 4.71 20.81
CA LYS A 190 -7.97 3.69 21.05
C LYS A 190 -8.26 2.38 20.35
N PHE A 191 -9.51 2.05 20.10
CA PHE A 191 -9.90 0.78 19.51
C PHE A 191 -11.17 0.94 18.69
N SER A 192 -11.23 0.35 17.50
CA SER A 192 -12.41 0.37 16.64
C SER A 192 -12.62 -1.03 16.08
N ILE A 193 -13.80 -1.58 16.30
CA ILE A 193 -14.16 -2.94 15.89
C ILE A 193 -15.54 -2.96 15.24
N SER A 194 -15.76 -3.88 14.29
CA SER A 194 -17.12 -4.11 13.78
C SER A 194 -18.03 -4.62 14.91
N SER A 195 -19.26 -4.10 15.01
CA SER A 195 -20.29 -4.61 15.94
C SER A 195 -20.51 -6.10 15.76
N ASP A 196 -20.40 -6.60 14.53
CA ASP A 196 -20.55 -8.02 14.22
C ASP A 196 -19.45 -8.91 14.80
N ASN A 197 -18.32 -8.35 15.24
CA ASN A 197 -17.22 -9.12 15.83
C ASN A 197 -17.15 -8.96 17.35
N LEU A 198 -17.89 -8.02 17.95
CA LEU A 198 -17.89 -7.78 19.38
C LEU A 198 -18.99 -8.61 20.05
N TYR A 199 -18.60 -9.40 21.07
CA TYR A 199 -19.52 -10.26 21.81
C TYR A 199 -19.99 -9.60 23.10
N PHE A 200 -19.05 -9.27 23.99
CA PHE A 200 -19.35 -8.60 25.25
C PHE A 200 -18.17 -7.76 25.73
N ILE A 201 -18.46 -6.85 26.65
CA ILE A 201 -17.50 -6.01 27.35
C ILE A 201 -17.65 -6.29 28.83
N GLU A 202 -16.54 -6.63 29.47
CA GLU A 202 -16.44 -6.84 30.91
C GLU A 202 -15.73 -5.65 31.55
N SER A 203 -16.19 -5.25 32.73
CA SER A 203 -15.52 -4.26 33.58
C SER A 203 -14.59 -4.96 34.57
N ASP A 204 -13.32 -4.58 34.54
CA ASP A 204 -12.26 -5.05 35.44
C ASP A 204 -11.61 -3.85 36.15
N ASP A 205 -12.14 -3.51 37.32
CA ASP A 205 -11.80 -2.30 38.11
C ASP A 205 -11.86 -0.99 37.31
N ASN A 206 -10.70 -0.47 36.90
CA ASN A 206 -10.55 0.78 36.13
C ASN A 206 -10.34 0.53 34.63
N TYR A 207 -10.46 -0.72 34.20
CA TYR A 207 -10.30 -1.17 32.84
C TYR A 207 -11.58 -1.83 32.35
N ILE A 208 -11.76 -1.82 31.05
CA ILE A 208 -12.72 -2.65 30.34
C ILE A 208 -11.95 -3.68 29.52
N LYS A 209 -12.51 -4.87 29.41
CA LYS A 209 -12.06 -5.95 28.52
C LYS A 209 -13.14 -6.15 27.46
N ALA A 210 -12.83 -5.77 26.23
CA ALA A 210 -13.69 -6.01 25.08
C ALA A 210 -13.33 -7.36 24.46
N TRP A 211 -14.29 -8.29 24.44
CA TRP A 211 -14.14 -9.63 23.89
C TRP A 211 -14.66 -9.68 22.46
N TYR A 212 -13.77 -10.05 21.53
CA TYR A 212 -14.07 -10.03 20.11
C TYR A 212 -13.46 -11.20 19.36
N MET A 213 -14.07 -11.54 18.22
CA MET A 213 -13.53 -12.56 17.32
C MET A 213 -12.69 -11.92 16.22
N ASP A 214 -11.47 -12.44 16.02
CA ASP A 214 -10.59 -12.02 14.93
C ASP A 214 -11.00 -12.67 13.60
N SER A 215 -10.47 -12.18 12.48
CA SER A 215 -10.73 -12.74 11.14
C SER A 215 -10.33 -14.21 10.98
N ALA A 216 -9.49 -14.73 11.88
CA ALA A 216 -9.08 -16.14 11.93
C ALA A 216 -10.04 -17.05 12.73
N GLY A 217 -11.10 -16.50 13.33
CA GLY A 217 -12.06 -17.26 14.15
C GLY A 217 -11.62 -17.49 15.60
N GLU A 218 -10.53 -16.85 16.04
CA GLU A 218 -10.05 -16.92 17.42
C GLU A 218 -10.63 -15.77 18.27
N MET A 219 -11.06 -16.08 19.49
CA MET A 219 -11.49 -15.07 20.47
C MET A 219 -10.29 -14.34 21.07
N LYS A 220 -10.30 -13.02 20.99
CA LYS A 220 -9.30 -12.12 21.55
C LYS A 220 -9.95 -11.14 22.51
N GLN A 221 -9.14 -10.63 23.44
CA GLN A 221 -9.54 -9.62 24.41
C GLN A 221 -8.69 -8.36 24.24
N TYR A 222 -9.34 -7.21 24.24
CA TYR A 222 -8.68 -5.90 24.24
C TYR A 222 -8.96 -5.17 25.54
N MET A 223 -7.90 -4.78 26.26
CA MET A 223 -8.01 -4.08 27.54
C MET A 223 -7.80 -2.57 27.35
N LEU A 224 -8.76 -1.77 27.81
CA LEU A 224 -8.72 -0.31 27.74
C LEU A 224 -9.01 0.30 29.11
N ARG A 225 -8.28 1.34 29.52
CA ARG A 225 -8.57 2.09 30.74
C ARG A 225 -9.77 3.01 30.51
N CYS A 226 -10.97 2.51 30.76
CA CYS A 226 -12.21 3.26 30.58
C CYS A 226 -13.23 2.82 31.63
N ARG A 227 -14.21 3.68 31.93
CA ARG A 227 -15.33 3.31 32.80
C ARG A 227 -16.44 2.70 31.96
N LEU A 228 -17.08 1.63 32.46
CA LEU A 228 -18.17 0.95 31.76
C LEU A 228 -19.34 1.90 31.40
N LYS A 229 -19.60 2.91 32.23
CA LYS A 229 -20.61 3.95 31.97
C LYS A 229 -20.30 4.81 30.74
N THR A 230 -19.02 5.14 30.53
CA THR A 230 -18.60 5.94 29.35
C THR A 230 -18.79 5.15 28.06
N VAL A 231 -18.58 3.84 28.10
CA VAL A 231 -18.87 2.92 27.00
C VAL A 231 -20.38 2.88 26.74
N GLU A 232 -21.20 2.72 27.79
CA GLU A 232 -22.67 2.71 27.69
C GLU A 232 -23.21 4.01 27.05
N ASP A 233 -22.74 5.18 27.50
CA ASP A 233 -23.15 6.48 26.97
C ASP A 233 -22.73 6.67 25.50
N SER A 234 -21.56 6.15 25.11
CA SER A 234 -21.06 6.23 23.73
C SER A 234 -21.87 5.40 22.74
N PHE A 235 -22.65 4.43 23.23
CA PHE A 235 -23.32 3.42 22.42
C PHE A 235 -24.80 3.22 22.79
N ALA A 236 -25.44 4.22 23.38
CA ALA A 236 -26.84 4.15 23.81
C ALA A 236 -27.83 3.80 22.68
N ASP A 237 -27.50 4.19 21.45
CA ASP A 237 -28.28 3.92 20.23
C ASP A 237 -27.86 2.64 19.49
N SER A 238 -26.93 1.86 20.06
CA SER A 238 -26.45 0.60 19.49
C SER A 238 -27.22 -0.62 20.02
N GLU A 239 -26.75 -1.79 19.61
CA GLU A 239 -27.28 -3.11 20.00
C GLU A 239 -26.56 -3.69 21.23
N LEU A 240 -25.66 -2.90 21.82
CA LEU A 240 -25.04 -3.19 23.10
C LEU A 240 -25.99 -2.83 24.23
N VAL A 241 -26.26 -3.80 25.10
CA VAL A 241 -27.10 -3.60 26.28
C VAL A 241 -26.38 -4.05 27.52
N ARG A 242 -26.48 -3.23 28.56
CA ARG A 242 -25.97 -3.55 29.88
C ARG A 242 -26.85 -4.61 30.53
N CYS A 243 -26.29 -5.78 30.81
CA CYS A 243 -26.99 -6.89 31.47
C CYS A 243 -26.63 -7.01 32.96
N HIS A 244 -25.46 -6.51 33.35
CA HIS A 244 -24.97 -6.56 34.72
C HIS A 244 -24.16 -5.31 35.04
N ARG A 245 -23.93 -5.04 36.33
CA ARG A 245 -23.05 -3.94 36.76
C ARG A 245 -21.64 -4.02 36.17
N LYS A 246 -21.18 -5.24 35.84
CA LYS A 246 -19.88 -5.56 35.25
C LYS A 246 -19.91 -5.90 33.75
N TYR A 247 -21.07 -6.09 33.13
CA TYR A 247 -21.15 -6.65 31.78
C TYR A 247 -22.08 -5.86 30.86
N ILE A 248 -21.59 -5.61 29.65
CA ILE A 248 -22.36 -5.13 28.49
C ILE A 248 -22.26 -6.22 27.43
N VAL A 249 -23.39 -6.59 26.83
CA VAL A 249 -23.48 -7.69 25.87
C VAL A 249 -24.06 -7.20 24.55
N ASN A 250 -23.60 -7.78 23.44
CA ASN A 250 -24.19 -7.57 22.15
C ASN A 250 -25.40 -8.49 21.97
N ILE A 251 -26.60 -7.91 21.89
CA ILE A 251 -27.85 -8.67 21.77
C ILE A 251 -27.89 -9.52 20.51
N ARG A 252 -27.26 -9.08 19.40
CA ARG A 252 -27.22 -9.86 18.16
C ARG A 252 -26.47 -11.18 18.29
N LYS A 253 -25.53 -11.26 19.24
CA LYS A 253 -24.66 -12.44 19.44
C LYS A 253 -25.19 -13.42 20.46
N ILE A 254 -26.26 -13.07 21.19
CA ILE A 254 -26.87 -13.97 22.16
C ILE A 254 -27.50 -15.15 21.42
N SER A 255 -27.06 -16.36 21.75
CA SER A 255 -27.59 -17.61 21.19
C SER A 255 -28.72 -18.15 22.05
N ILE A 256 -28.55 -18.19 23.38
CA ILE A 256 -29.55 -18.74 24.30
C ILE A 256 -29.68 -17.86 25.55
N LEU A 257 -30.92 -17.58 25.94
CA LEU A 257 -31.29 -17.02 27.25
C LEU A 257 -31.88 -18.14 28.11
N LYS A 258 -31.14 -18.57 29.14
CA LYS A 258 -31.58 -19.60 30.08
C LYS A 258 -32.19 -18.94 31.32
N SER A 259 -33.41 -19.33 31.69
CA SER A 259 -34.05 -18.91 32.95
C SER A 259 -33.71 -19.93 34.04
N GLU A 260 -33.02 -19.48 35.09
CA GLU A 260 -32.71 -20.27 36.29
C GLU A 260 -33.42 -19.70 37.52
N LYS A 261 -33.48 -20.48 38.61
CA LYS A 261 -34.11 -20.10 39.88
C LYS A 261 -33.54 -18.81 40.49
N GLU A 262 -32.31 -18.41 40.12
CA GLU A 262 -31.62 -17.23 40.63
C GLU A 262 -31.56 -16.05 39.65
N GLY A 263 -32.07 -16.20 38.42
CA GLY A 263 -32.08 -15.15 37.40
C GLY A 263 -31.89 -15.68 35.98
N TYR A 264 -31.70 -14.79 35.02
CA TYR A 264 -31.43 -15.14 33.63
C TYR A 264 -29.92 -15.21 33.36
N LYS A 265 -29.49 -16.18 32.54
CA LYS A 265 -28.12 -16.31 32.05
C LYS A 265 -28.07 -16.24 30.52
N ILE A 266 -27.06 -15.55 30.01
CA ILE A 266 -26.79 -15.37 28.59
C ILE A 266 -25.70 -16.33 28.16
N ASP A 267 -25.96 -17.07 27.10
CA ASP A 267 -25.04 -18.01 26.48
C ASP A 267 -24.78 -17.60 25.02
N PHE A 268 -23.51 -17.60 24.63
CA PHE A 268 -23.06 -17.20 23.29
C PHE A 268 -22.78 -18.42 22.38
N ASP A 269 -23.01 -19.66 22.86
CA ASP A 269 -22.73 -20.90 22.12
C ASP A 269 -21.24 -21.01 21.71
N ILE A 270 -20.36 -20.61 22.64
CA ILE A 270 -18.91 -20.68 22.50
C ILE A 270 -18.36 -21.39 23.74
N ASP A 271 -17.76 -22.56 23.56
CA ASP A 271 -17.26 -23.43 24.64
C ASP A 271 -16.24 -22.75 25.58
N SER A 272 -15.62 -21.65 25.15
CA SER A 272 -14.60 -20.93 25.92
C SER A 272 -15.13 -19.81 26.82
N ILE A 273 -16.45 -19.54 26.84
CA ILE A 273 -17.04 -18.43 27.61
C ILE A 273 -18.08 -18.96 28.59
N ASP A 274 -17.90 -18.66 29.88
CA ASP A 274 -18.89 -18.97 30.89
C ASP A 274 -20.19 -18.14 30.70
N PRO A 275 -21.37 -18.71 31.02
CA PRO A 275 -22.64 -18.01 30.89
C PRO A 275 -22.67 -16.71 31.72
N ILE A 276 -23.01 -15.58 31.08
CA ILE A 276 -23.02 -14.27 31.72
C ILE A 276 -24.34 -14.07 32.48
N PRO A 277 -24.33 -13.76 33.79
CA PRO A 277 -25.55 -13.54 34.57
C PRO A 277 -26.15 -12.16 34.30
N ILE A 278 -27.49 -12.10 34.23
CA ILE A 278 -28.25 -10.85 34.17
C ILE A 278 -28.68 -10.47 35.59
N SER A 279 -28.45 -9.21 35.98
CA SER A 279 -28.96 -8.71 37.27
C SER A 279 -30.40 -8.24 37.18
N LYS A 280 -31.18 -8.48 38.25
CA LYS A 280 -32.60 -8.11 38.39
C LYS A 280 -32.96 -6.68 37.96
N THR A 281 -32.07 -5.72 38.18
CA THR A 281 -32.28 -4.31 37.78
C THR A 281 -32.28 -4.12 36.26
N TYR A 282 -31.56 -4.96 35.52
CA TYR A 282 -31.36 -4.84 34.07
C TYR A 282 -32.12 -5.90 33.26
N GLU A 283 -32.75 -6.88 33.93
CA GLU A 283 -33.54 -7.95 33.29
C GLU A 283 -34.61 -7.39 32.35
N GLN A 284 -35.41 -6.43 32.81
CA GLN A 284 -36.49 -5.85 32.00
C GLN A 284 -35.95 -5.16 30.74
N ALA A 285 -34.82 -4.45 30.84
CA ALA A 285 -34.22 -3.73 29.72
C ALA A 285 -33.64 -4.71 28.67
N VAL A 286 -32.97 -5.77 29.12
CA VAL A 286 -32.43 -6.81 28.22
C VAL A 286 -33.55 -7.58 27.54
N LEU A 287 -34.58 -8.01 28.28
CA LEU A 287 -35.72 -8.75 27.73
C LEU A 287 -36.51 -7.92 26.72
N ALA A 288 -36.74 -6.63 27.01
CA ALA A 288 -37.43 -5.73 26.08
C ALA A 288 -36.67 -5.59 24.75
N ARG A 289 -35.35 -5.40 24.80
CA ARG A 289 -34.49 -5.26 23.62
C ARG A 289 -34.27 -6.60 22.88
N PHE A 290 -34.31 -7.73 23.58
CA PHE A 290 -34.22 -9.06 22.98
C PHE A 290 -35.49 -9.43 22.22
N ASN A 291 -36.66 -9.09 22.75
CA ASN A 291 -37.96 -9.35 22.10
C ASN A 291 -38.27 -8.39 20.93
N SER A 292 -37.61 -7.23 20.86
CA SER A 292 -37.72 -6.29 19.74
C SER A 292 -36.77 -6.61 18.58
N ARG A 293 -36.02 -7.72 18.66
CA ARG A 293 -35.13 -8.22 17.62
C ARG A 293 -35.93 -8.93 16.53
#